data_AF-A0A520JPP2-F1
#
_entry.id   AF-A0A520JPP2-F1
#
_cell.length_a   1.000
_cell.length_b   1.000
_cell.length_c   1.000
_cell.angle_alpha   90.00
_cell.angle_beta   90.00
_cell.angle_gamma   90.00
#
_symmetry.space_group_name_H-M   'P 1'
#
loop_
_entity.id
_entity.type
_entity.pdbx_description
1 polymer ?
#
loop_
_entity_poly.entity_id
_entity_poly.type
_entity_poly.pdbx_seq_one_letter_code
_entity_poly.pdbx_strand_id
1 'polypeptide(L)'
;MAFTGSVDPKAYRALWRWHFYAGLIVAPFLLILAVTGSIYLFNDEIDDALYPAQRFVAVHATQVPPSRMIDAALKAYPGAATRIDLPGASNRSATVFVTPDRGEAL
;
A
#
# COMPACT_ATOMS: atom_id res chain seq x y z
N MET A 1 -11.97 -49.32 33.87
CA MET A 1 -12.34 -49.21 32.44
C MET A 1 -11.46 -48.12 31.83
N ALA A 2 -10.40 -48.51 31.11
CA ALA A 2 -9.54 -47.56 30.41
C ALA A 2 -9.74 -47.75 28.90
N PHE A 3 -10.37 -46.79 28.24
CA PHE A 3 -10.42 -46.73 26.77
C PHE A 3 -9.02 -46.33 26.28
N THR A 4 -8.16 -47.31 26.00
CA THR A 4 -7.00 -47.07 25.13
C THR A 4 -7.51 -47.06 23.70
N GLY A 5 -7.87 -45.88 23.20
CA GLY A 5 -8.14 -45.69 21.78
C GLY A 5 -6.83 -45.79 21.02
N SER A 6 -6.55 -46.93 20.40
CA SER A 6 -5.46 -47.07 19.44
C SER A 6 -5.79 -46.21 18.22
N VAL A 7 -5.06 -45.12 18.00
CA VAL A 7 -5.18 -44.33 16.78
C VAL A 7 -4.79 -45.23 15.61
N ASP A 8 -5.74 -45.55 14.75
CA ASP A 8 -5.48 -46.39 13.59
C ASP A 8 -4.39 -45.75 12.72
N PRO A 9 -3.25 -46.44 12.45
CA PRO A 9 -2.17 -45.90 11.63
C PRO A 9 -2.63 -45.49 10.22
N LYS A 10 -3.72 -46.10 9.74
CA LYS A 10 -4.37 -45.76 8.47
C LYS A 10 -5.11 -44.42 8.54
N ALA A 11 -5.79 -44.12 9.66
CA ALA A 11 -6.46 -42.85 9.87
C ALA A 11 -5.45 -41.69 9.97
N TYR A 12 -4.34 -41.90 10.68
CA TYR A 12 -3.25 -40.93 10.75
C TYR A 12 -2.66 -40.60 9.36
N ARG A 13 -2.40 -41.63 8.53
CA ARG A 13 -1.94 -41.40 7.15
C ARG A 13 -2.99 -40.73 6.26
N ALA A 14 -4.27 -41.04 6.44
CA ALA A 14 -5.34 -40.41 5.67
C ALA A 14 -5.45 -38.91 5.99
N LEU A 15 -5.36 -38.54 7.27
CA LEU A 15 -5.35 -37.14 7.71
C LEU A 15 -4.16 -36.37 7.10
N TRP A 16 -2.96 -36.96 7.11
CA TRP A 16 -1.78 -36.29 6.56
C TRP A 16 -1.86 -36.11 5.04
N ARG A 17 -2.42 -37.11 4.32
CA ARG A 17 -2.70 -36.99 2.88
C ARG A 17 -3.68 -35.84 2.62
N TRP A 18 -4.79 -35.80 3.36
CA TRP A 18 -5.77 -34.72 3.23
C TRP A 18 -5.21 -33.35 3.57
N HIS A 19 -4.38 -33.25 4.61
CA HIS A 19 -3.72 -32.01 4.97
C HIS A 19 -2.81 -31.50 3.85
N PHE A 20 -2.02 -32.38 3.22
CA PHE A 20 -1.17 -32.01 2.09
C PHE A 20 -1.98 -31.58 0.86
N TYR A 21 -3.06 -32.29 0.53
CA TYR A 21 -3.93 -31.90 -0.57
C TYR A 21 -4.65 -30.56 -0.30
N ALA A 22 -5.14 -30.36 0.92
CA ALA A 22 -5.75 -29.10 1.33
C ALA A 22 -4.73 -27.96 1.29
N GLY A 23 -3.51 -28.19 1.80
CA GLY A 23 -2.41 -27.24 1.75
C GLY A 23 -2.03 -26.87 0.32
N LEU A 24 -1.92 -27.85 -0.59
CA LEU A 24 -1.59 -27.60 -2.00
C LEU A 24 -2.65 -26.76 -2.72
N ILE A 25 -3.93 -26.98 -2.42
CA ILE A 25 -5.05 -26.22 -3.01
C ILE A 25 -5.13 -24.81 -2.43
N VAL A 26 -4.91 -24.65 -1.12
CA VAL A 26 -5.02 -23.36 -0.42
C VAL A 26 -3.76 -22.50 -0.60
N ALA A 27 -2.59 -23.11 -0.79
CA ALA A 27 -1.32 -22.44 -1.00
C ALA A 27 -1.34 -21.34 -2.08
N PRO A 28 -1.86 -21.54 -3.31
CA PRO A 28 -1.91 -20.47 -4.31
C PRO A 28 -2.78 -19.30 -3.88
N PHE A 29 -3.89 -19.52 -3.17
CA PHE A 29 -4.73 -18.44 -2.67
C PHE A 29 -4.03 -17.64 -1.56
N LEU A 30 -3.37 -18.32 -0.62
CA LEU A 30 -2.58 -17.64 0.41
C LEU A 30 -1.38 -16.92 -0.18
N LEU A 31 -0.75 -17.48 -1.22
CA LEU A 31 0.35 -16.83 -1.93
C LEU A 31 -0.14 -15.54 -2.59
N ILE A 32 -1.25 -15.58 -3.33
CA ILE A 32 -1.83 -14.39 -3.97
C ILE A 32 -2.21 -13.36 -2.91
N LEU A 33 -2.88 -13.78 -1.82
CA LEU A 33 -3.28 -12.89 -0.73
C LEU A 33 -2.06 -12.26 -0.03
N ALA A 34 -0.99 -13.03 0.19
CA ALA A 34 0.25 -12.53 0.76
C ALA A 34 0.94 -11.55 -0.17
N VAL A 35 0.96 -11.83 -1.49
CA VAL A 35 1.55 -10.95 -2.50
C VAL A 35 0.77 -9.64 -2.60
N THR A 36 -0.55 -9.71 -2.74
CA THR A 36 -1.38 -8.50 -2.81
C THR A 36 -1.31 -7.69 -1.52
N GLY A 37 -1.38 -8.35 -0.36
CA GLY A 37 -1.20 -7.70 0.95
C GLY A 37 0.18 -7.04 1.10
N SER A 38 1.25 -7.69 0.62
CA SER A 38 2.59 -7.11 0.63
C SER A 38 2.68 -5.89 -0.28
N ILE A 39 2.10 -5.93 -1.48
CA ILE A 39 2.07 -4.79 -2.40
C ILE A 39 1.37 -3.59 -1.75
N TYR A 40 0.27 -3.80 -1.03
CA TYR A 40 -0.41 -2.72 -0.31
C TYR A 40 0.42 -2.17 0.86
N LEU A 41 1.08 -3.04 1.63
CA LEU A 41 1.92 -2.61 2.75
C LEU A 41 3.13 -1.80 2.29
N PHE A 42 3.74 -2.20 1.17
CA PHE A 42 4.92 -1.56 0.60
C PHE A 42 4.59 -0.60 -0.53
N ASN A 43 3.33 -0.15 -0.68
CA ASN A 43 2.95 0.74 -1.77
C ASN A 43 3.76 2.04 -1.75
N ASP A 44 4.00 2.60 -0.57
CA ASP A 44 4.83 3.79 -0.43
C ASP A 44 6.30 3.53 -0.82
N GLU A 45 6.90 2.42 -0.38
CA GLU A 45 8.27 2.06 -0.75
C GLU A 45 8.41 1.78 -2.25
N ILE A 46 7.41 1.12 -2.85
CA ILE A 46 7.36 0.82 -4.28
C ILE A 46 7.26 2.12 -5.08
N ASP A 47 6.38 3.02 -4.68
CA ASP A 47 6.22 4.31 -5.34
C ASP A 47 7.42 5.24 -5.11
N ASP A 48 8.06 5.20 -3.92
CA ASP A 48 9.31 5.91 -3.64
C ASP A 48 10.43 5.42 -4.58
N ALA A 49 10.46 4.11 -4.88
CA ALA A 49 11.43 3.50 -5.80
C ALA A 49 11.10 3.75 -7.30
N LEU A 50 9.81 3.77 -7.66
CA LEU A 50 9.36 3.98 -9.05
C LEU A 50 9.33 5.47 -9.44
N TYR A 51 8.97 6.35 -8.51
CA TYR A 51 8.82 7.80 -8.73
C TYR A 51 9.72 8.65 -7.82
N PRO A 52 11.03 8.36 -7.73
CA PRO A 52 11.91 9.06 -6.80
C PRO A 52 11.99 10.57 -7.10
N ALA A 53 11.89 10.96 -8.37
CA ALA A 53 11.96 12.36 -8.80
C ALA A 53 10.71 13.20 -8.43
N GLN A 54 9.57 12.56 -8.14
CA GLN A 54 8.34 13.26 -7.75
C GLN A 54 8.12 13.21 -6.23
N ARG A 55 8.63 12.17 -5.56
CA ARG A 55 8.45 11.97 -4.12
C ARG A 55 9.58 12.55 -3.27
N PHE A 56 10.80 12.61 -3.80
CA PHE A 56 11.93 13.22 -3.11
C PHE A 56 12.27 14.59 -3.69
N VAL A 57 12.37 15.58 -2.81
CA VAL A 57 12.83 16.93 -3.15
C VAL A 57 14.11 17.22 -2.40
N ALA A 58 15.01 17.99 -3.02
CA ALA A 58 16.19 18.49 -2.32
C ALA A 58 15.73 19.28 -1.09
N VAL A 59 16.30 18.95 0.07
CA VAL A 59 15.93 19.61 1.33
C VAL A 59 16.27 21.09 1.21
N HIS A 60 15.25 21.94 1.12
CA HIS A 60 15.40 23.37 1.11
C HIS A 60 15.44 23.91 2.54
N ALA A 61 16.44 24.73 2.86
CA ALA A 61 16.60 25.33 4.19
C ALA A 61 15.46 26.30 4.56
N THR A 62 14.67 26.74 3.57
CA THR A 62 13.54 27.65 3.75
C THR A 62 12.25 26.90 3.45
N GLN A 63 11.46 26.62 4.48
CA GLN A 63 10.12 26.06 4.30
C GLN A 63 9.21 27.12 3.67
N VAL A 64 8.60 26.77 2.53
CA VAL A 64 7.61 27.63 1.87
C VAL A 64 6.29 27.50 2.65
N PRO A 65 5.64 28.60 3.04
CA PRO A 65 4.36 28.52 3.74
C PRO A 65 3.29 27.88 2.85
N PRO A 66 2.39 27.04 3.40
CA PRO A 66 1.39 26.29 2.63
C PRO A 66 0.54 27.17 1.70
N SER A 67 0.23 28.41 2.12
CA SER A 67 -0.51 29.38 1.31
C SER A 67 0.16 29.67 -0.04
N ARG A 68 1.49 29.87 -0.05
CA ARG A 68 2.25 30.09 -1.29
C ARG A 68 2.28 28.87 -2.20
N MET A 69 2.13 27.67 -1.64
CA MET A 69 2.04 26.43 -2.41
C MET A 69 0.68 26.29 -3.08
N ILE A 70 -0.39 26.62 -2.35
CA ILE A 70 -1.76 26.69 -2.89
C ILE A 70 -1.82 27.73 -4.01
N ASP A 71 -1.32 28.94 -3.77
CA ASP A 71 -1.34 30.02 -4.76
C ASP A 71 -0.58 29.63 -6.04
N ALA A 72 0.57 28.96 -5.91
CA ALA A 72 1.33 28.45 -7.05
C ALA A 72 0.56 27.35 -7.80
N ALA A 73 -0.08 26.42 -7.08
CA ALA A 73 -0.88 25.35 -7.68
C ALA A 73 -2.11 25.90 -8.41
N LEU A 74 -2.84 26.84 -7.81
CA LEU A 74 -4.01 27.50 -8.41
C LEU A 74 -3.63 28.40 -9.60
N LYS A 75 -2.42 28.97 -9.60
CA LYS A 75 -1.89 29.73 -10.74
C LYS A 75 -1.53 28.83 -11.92
N ALA A 76 -1.03 27.62 -11.65
CA ALA A 76 -0.70 26.65 -12.69
C ALA A 76 -1.95 25.92 -13.21
N TYR A 77 -2.91 25.61 -12.33
CA TYR A 77 -4.16 24.92 -12.62
C TYR A 77 -5.33 25.65 -11.96
N PRO A 78 -6.10 26.46 -12.72
CA PRO A 78 -7.27 27.15 -12.18
C PRO A 78 -8.33 26.13 -11.75
N GLY A 79 -8.75 26.22 -10.48
CA GLY A 79 -9.63 25.27 -9.81
C GLY A 79 -9.79 25.59 -8.32
N ALA A 80 -10.20 24.61 -7.53
CA ALA A 80 -10.25 24.69 -6.07
C ALA A 80 -9.28 23.71 -5.41
N ALA A 81 -8.33 24.21 -4.61
CA ALA A 81 -7.47 23.37 -3.79
C ALA A 81 -8.30 22.71 -2.69
N THR A 82 -8.42 21.38 -2.74
CA THR A 82 -9.35 20.61 -1.91
C THR A 82 -8.65 19.89 -0.76
N ARG A 83 -7.39 19.50 -0.93
CA ARG A 83 -6.56 18.85 0.11
C ARG A 83 -5.10 19.24 -0.07
N ILE A 84 -4.38 19.38 1.04
CA ILE A 84 -2.92 19.47 1.06
C ILE A 84 -2.40 18.39 2.00
N ASP A 85 -1.55 17.53 1.46
CA ASP A 85 -0.78 16.60 2.27
C ASP A 85 0.61 17.21 2.51
N LEU A 86 0.81 17.60 3.77
CA LEU A 86 2.10 18.12 4.23
C LEU A 86 3.07 16.94 4.39
N PRO A 87 4.32 17.08 3.93
CA PRO A 87 5.28 15.99 4.00
C PRO A 87 5.65 15.73 5.46
N GLY A 88 5.57 14.46 5.88
CA GLY A 88 5.97 14.04 7.23
C GLY A 88 7.49 14.11 7.49
N ALA A 89 8.30 14.32 6.45
CA ALA A 89 9.75 14.42 6.52
C ALA A 89 10.27 15.52 5.58
N SER A 90 11.37 16.19 5.95
CA SER A 90 11.93 17.35 5.22
C SER A 90 12.49 17.04 3.83
N ASN A 91 12.61 15.76 3.47
CA ASN A 91 13.03 15.28 2.16
C ASN A 91 11.87 14.83 1.25
N ARG A 92 10.61 14.95 1.70
CA ARG A 92 9.43 14.57 0.94
C ARG A 92 8.74 15.78 0.34
N SER A 93 8.18 15.62 -0.86
CA SER A 93 7.38 16.64 -1.52
C SER A 93 6.05 16.85 -0.80
N ALA A 94 5.54 18.08 -0.81
CA ALA A 94 4.17 18.36 -0.40
C ALA A 94 3.25 18.20 -1.61
N THR A 95 2.11 17.55 -1.42
CA THR A 95 1.15 17.30 -2.50
C THR A 95 -0.08 18.18 -2.30
N VAL A 96 -0.43 18.99 -3.32
CA VAL A 96 -1.63 19.84 -3.33
C VAL A 96 -2.61 19.25 -4.34
N PHE A 97 -3.76 18.80 -3.85
CA PHE A 97 -4.84 18.29 -4.69
C PHE A 97 -5.73 19.45 -5.14
N VAL A 98 -5.78 19.71 -6.43
CA VAL A 98 -6.63 20.74 -7.05
C VAL A 98 -7.75 20.06 -7.82
N THR A 99 -9.00 20.42 -7.51
CA THR A 99 -10.17 20.02 -8.29
C THR A 99 -10.43 21.10 -9.33
N PRO A 100 -10.30 20.84 -10.64
CA PRO A 100 -10.58 21.84 -11.67
C PRO A 100 -12.08 22.17 -11.74
N ASP A 101 -12.42 23.42 -12.05
CA ASP A 101 -13.82 23.91 -12.13
C ASP A 101 -14.62 23.24 -13.26
N ARG A 102 -13.89 22.77 -14.28
CA ARG A 102 -14.40 21.98 -15.39
C ARG A 102 -14.03 20.55 -15.03
N GLY A 103 -14.99 19.69 -14.70
CA GLY A 103 -14.79 18.34 -14.13
C GLY A 103 -14.08 17.32 -15.02
N GLU A 104 -12.96 17.69 -15.64
CA GLU A 104 -12.01 16.81 -16.26
C GLU A 104 -11.04 16.31 -15.18
N ALA A 105 -10.95 15.00 -15.06
CA ALA A 105 -9.96 14.36 -14.20
C ALA A 105 -8.56 14.65 -14.76
N LEU A 106 -7.71 15.25 -13.94
CA LEU A 106 -6.27 15.36 -14.17
C LEU A 106 -5.58 14.04 -13.80
#